data_AF-A0A951TL72-F1
#
_entry.id   AF-A0A951TL72-F1
#
_cell.length_a   1.000
_cell.length_b   1.000
_cell.length_c   1.000
_cell.angle_alpha   90.00
_cell.angle_beta   90.00
_cell.angle_gamma   90.00
#
_symmetry.space_group_name_H-M   'P 1'
#
loop_
_entity.id
_entity.type
_entity.pdbx_description
1 polymer ?
#
loop_
_entity_poly.entity_id
_entity_poly.type
_entity_poly.pdbx_seq_one_letter_code
_entity_poly.pdbx_strand_id
1 'polypeptide(L)'
;MTLAFAAAAADFVLEHGPLTIDQMHALALERGVTKARTPASLKQSLGRRFVLRPDGRYDTAARLLAGQAFTTRLRRPPIDGVLWSHRDLDPFTTLDTSGGLPLVSDGVVRPGTSGAAAWTGPAGWLSERAAGDVLVLRWDGRQLGVELAVDVPAGDSATAQDVRRLLARHAKLHHHHEPWRHGEAMPLTAVVLSALIEDPTLFVHPLPPLSELVPLPEDLRPQDQWSDATSFSPCTVVQVPLPDRVHRELARRSDLLGEQLPQYMSMLLSAAADRILPPARGYGPYAASGAYDDSGDVIQLSRWSR
;
A
#
# COMPACT_ATOMS: atom_id res chain seq x y z
N MET A 1 -25.90 -2.39 -1.07
CA MET A 1 -26.20 -1.50 -2.22
C MET A 1 -25.09 -0.48 -2.48
N THR A 2 -24.36 -0.01 -1.45
CA THR A 2 -23.25 0.96 -1.54
C THR A 2 -22.06 0.49 -2.42
N LEU A 3 -21.66 -0.79 -2.32
CA LEU A 3 -20.55 -1.34 -3.13
C LEU A 3 -20.86 -1.35 -4.64
N ALA A 4 -22.11 -1.60 -5.03
CA ALA A 4 -22.52 -1.63 -6.43
C ALA A 4 -22.45 -0.24 -7.07
N PHE A 5 -22.84 0.80 -6.34
CA PHE A 5 -22.71 2.18 -6.83
C PHE A 5 -21.25 2.61 -6.96
N ALA A 6 -20.41 2.32 -5.96
CA ALA A 6 -18.99 2.71 -5.99
C ALA A 6 -18.22 2.08 -7.17
N ALA A 7 -18.52 0.81 -7.48
CA ALA A 7 -17.97 0.14 -8.66
C ALA A 7 -18.45 0.80 -9.96
N ALA A 8 -19.76 0.96 -10.14
CA ALA A 8 -20.31 1.60 -11.34
C ALA A 8 -19.84 3.05 -11.51
N ALA A 9 -19.72 3.81 -10.43
CA ALA A 9 -19.20 5.18 -10.47
C ALA A 9 -17.73 5.23 -10.93
N ALA A 10 -16.93 4.20 -10.61
CA ALA A 10 -15.55 4.13 -11.09
C ALA A 10 -15.55 3.90 -12.61
N ASP A 11 -16.41 3.00 -13.10
CA ASP A 11 -16.59 2.77 -14.54
C ASP A 11 -17.04 4.05 -15.26
N PHE A 12 -17.96 4.82 -14.67
CA PHE A 12 -18.40 6.10 -15.26
C PHE A 12 -17.26 7.09 -15.40
N VAL A 13 -16.40 7.21 -14.38
CA VAL A 13 -15.24 8.10 -14.42
C VAL A 13 -14.21 7.63 -15.43
N LEU A 14 -13.98 6.31 -15.54
CA LEU A 14 -13.08 5.74 -16.53
C LEU A 14 -13.58 6.01 -17.96
N GLU A 15 -14.90 5.93 -18.19
CA GLU A 15 -15.52 6.15 -19.49
C GLU A 15 -15.62 7.63 -19.89
N HIS A 16 -15.99 8.52 -18.96
CA HIS A 16 -16.40 9.89 -19.28
C HIS A 16 -15.42 10.99 -18.85
N GLY A 17 -14.34 10.66 -18.14
CA GLY A 17 -13.52 11.69 -17.52
C GLY A 17 -13.96 12.01 -16.07
N PRO A 18 -13.41 13.06 -15.43
CA PRO A 18 -13.82 13.43 -14.08
C PRO A 18 -15.26 13.92 -14.07
N LEU A 19 -16.06 13.49 -13.09
CA LEU A 19 -17.50 13.76 -13.02
C LEU A 19 -17.91 14.37 -11.67
N THR A 20 -18.87 15.28 -11.67
CA THR A 20 -19.51 15.73 -10.41
C THR A 20 -20.39 14.63 -9.82
N ILE A 21 -20.74 14.74 -8.54
CA ILE A 21 -21.68 13.81 -7.90
C ILE A 21 -23.04 13.77 -8.60
N ASP A 22 -23.49 14.92 -9.14
CA ASP A 22 -24.76 15.03 -9.83
C ASP A 22 -24.74 14.29 -11.17
N GLN A 23 -23.63 14.40 -11.91
CA GLN A 23 -23.42 13.64 -13.14
C GLN A 23 -23.37 12.14 -12.87
N MET A 24 -22.65 11.70 -11.82
CA MET A 24 -22.62 10.29 -11.41
C MET A 24 -24.00 9.78 -11.00
N HIS A 25 -24.78 10.59 -10.29
CA HIS A 25 -26.14 10.25 -9.89
C HIS A 25 -27.06 10.06 -11.10
N ALA A 26 -27.00 10.98 -12.07
CA ALA A 26 -27.77 10.88 -13.30
C ALA A 26 -27.45 9.59 -14.08
N LEU A 27 -26.16 9.29 -14.29
CA LEU A 27 -25.72 8.05 -14.95
C LEU A 27 -26.15 6.80 -14.17
N ALA A 28 -26.09 6.83 -12.84
CA ALA A 28 -26.50 5.71 -12.01
C ALA A 28 -28.02 5.47 -12.05
N LEU A 29 -28.83 6.53 -12.19
CA LEU A 29 -30.28 6.41 -12.40
C LEU A 29 -30.58 5.84 -13.78
N GLU A 30 -29.93 6.35 -14.83
CA GLU A 30 -30.08 5.88 -16.20
C GLU A 30 -29.76 4.39 -16.33
N ARG A 31 -28.66 3.93 -15.73
CA ARG A 31 -28.26 2.51 -15.72
C ARG A 31 -28.96 1.68 -14.64
N GLY A 32 -29.91 2.24 -13.89
CA GLY A 32 -30.68 1.52 -12.86
C GLY A 32 -29.84 1.01 -11.68
N VAL A 33 -28.62 1.52 -11.49
CA VAL A 33 -27.68 1.10 -10.43
C VAL A 33 -28.11 1.63 -9.07
N THR A 34 -28.85 2.75 -9.03
CA THR A 34 -29.31 3.36 -7.78
C THR A 34 -30.79 3.75 -7.83
N LYS A 35 -31.41 3.80 -6.65
CA LYS A 35 -32.75 4.38 -6.41
C LYS A 35 -32.69 5.62 -5.53
N ALA A 36 -31.49 6.13 -5.26
CA ALA A 36 -31.29 7.31 -4.44
C ALA A 36 -32.01 8.51 -5.07
N ARG A 37 -32.74 9.26 -4.24
CA ARG A 37 -33.48 10.46 -4.70
C ARG A 37 -32.58 11.68 -4.84
N THR A 38 -31.47 11.74 -4.11
CA THR A 38 -30.57 12.89 -4.09
C THR A 38 -29.10 12.48 -4.27
N PRO A 39 -28.30 13.25 -5.02
CA PRO A 39 -26.87 13.00 -5.21
C PRO A 39 -26.08 12.96 -3.90
N ALA A 40 -26.44 13.80 -2.92
CA ALA A 40 -25.75 13.89 -1.63
C ALA A 40 -25.69 12.54 -0.89
N SER A 41 -26.75 11.73 -0.99
CA SER A 41 -26.82 10.40 -0.36
C SER A 41 -25.77 9.41 -0.90
N LEU A 42 -25.23 9.66 -2.09
CA LEU A 42 -24.26 8.81 -2.76
C LEU A 42 -22.81 9.14 -2.39
N LYS A 43 -22.53 10.34 -1.87
CA LYS A 43 -21.16 10.78 -1.53
C LYS A 43 -20.47 9.82 -0.56
N GLN A 44 -21.20 9.33 0.45
CA GLN A 44 -20.65 8.38 1.42
C GLN A 44 -20.26 7.03 0.80
N SER A 45 -20.84 6.69 -0.37
CA SER A 45 -20.52 5.46 -1.09
C SER A 45 -19.21 5.56 -1.88
N LEU A 46 -18.71 6.77 -2.15
CA LEU A 46 -17.52 6.95 -2.98
C LEU A 46 -16.22 6.48 -2.29
N GLY A 47 -16.18 6.23 -0.98
CA GLY A 47 -15.04 5.55 -0.35
C GLY A 47 -13.66 6.19 -0.65
N ARG A 48 -12.59 5.41 -0.52
CA ARG A 48 -11.20 5.90 -0.61
C ARG A 48 -10.60 5.87 -2.03
N ARG A 49 -11.31 5.27 -2.99
CA ARG A 49 -10.83 5.06 -4.38
C ARG A 49 -11.06 6.27 -5.29
N PHE A 50 -11.83 7.26 -4.81
CA PHE A 50 -12.13 8.50 -5.53
C PHE A 50 -11.43 9.68 -4.88
N VAL A 51 -11.04 10.64 -5.71
CA VAL A 51 -10.36 11.85 -5.27
C VAL A 51 -11.15 13.05 -5.76
N LEU A 52 -11.50 13.95 -4.85
CA LEU A 52 -12.21 15.18 -5.19
C LEU A 52 -11.21 16.21 -5.72
N ARG A 53 -11.42 16.68 -6.94
CA ARG A 53 -10.64 17.75 -7.57
C ARG A 53 -11.09 19.12 -7.04
N PRO A 54 -10.24 20.16 -7.13
CA PRO A 54 -10.61 21.52 -6.71
C PRO A 54 -11.82 22.11 -7.43
N ASP A 55 -12.13 21.64 -8.65
CA ASP A 55 -13.28 22.06 -9.45
C ASP A 55 -14.60 21.34 -9.07
N GLY A 56 -14.58 20.51 -8.03
CA GLY A 56 -15.75 19.78 -7.53
C GLY A 56 -16.06 18.47 -8.27
N ARG A 57 -15.24 18.08 -9.26
CA ARG A 57 -15.36 16.78 -9.94
C ARG A 57 -14.57 15.70 -9.21
N TYR A 58 -15.07 14.47 -9.25
CA TYR A 58 -14.40 13.29 -8.73
C TYR A 58 -13.60 12.60 -9.83
N ASP A 59 -12.38 12.22 -9.46
CA ASP A 59 -11.47 11.36 -10.22
C ASP A 59 -11.39 9.97 -9.56
N THR A 60 -10.74 9.01 -10.23
CA THR A 60 -10.44 7.70 -9.64
C THR A 60 -8.94 7.50 -9.53
N ALA A 61 -8.50 6.84 -8.45
CA ALA A 61 -7.10 6.44 -8.31
C ALA A 61 -6.62 5.61 -9.51
N ALA A 62 -7.48 4.73 -10.04
CA ALA A 62 -7.19 3.92 -11.22
C ALA A 62 -6.81 4.77 -12.45
N ARG A 63 -7.52 5.87 -12.72
CA ARG A 63 -7.17 6.76 -13.82
C ARG A 63 -5.92 7.59 -13.54
N LEU A 64 -5.79 8.13 -12.33
CA LEU A 64 -4.64 8.98 -11.97
C LEU A 64 -3.33 8.19 -11.98
N LEU A 65 -3.35 6.92 -11.57
CA LEU A 65 -2.18 6.04 -11.53
C LEU A 65 -1.88 5.37 -12.87
N ALA A 66 -2.82 5.37 -13.82
CA ALA A 66 -2.59 4.79 -15.13
C ALA A 66 -1.45 5.52 -15.86
N GLY A 67 -0.47 4.76 -16.32
CA GLY A 67 0.74 5.26 -17.00
C GLY A 67 1.82 5.82 -16.08
N GLN A 68 1.58 5.90 -14.76
CA GLN A 68 2.58 6.36 -13.79
C GLN A 68 3.59 5.25 -13.45
N ALA A 69 4.83 5.65 -13.18
CA ALA A 69 5.99 4.82 -12.89
C ALA A 69 6.43 5.02 -11.44
N PHE A 70 5.97 4.13 -10.56
CA PHE A 70 6.41 4.10 -9.17
C PHE A 70 7.61 3.18 -9.04
N THR A 71 8.63 3.60 -8.30
CA THR A 71 9.83 2.81 -8.11
C THR A 71 9.98 2.34 -6.68
N THR A 72 10.61 1.18 -6.49
CA THR A 72 10.97 0.68 -5.17
C THR A 72 12.33 0.02 -5.22
N ARG A 73 13.14 0.23 -4.18
CA ARG A 73 14.49 -0.32 -4.08
C ARG A 73 14.48 -1.62 -3.31
N LEU A 74 14.99 -2.68 -3.92
CA LEU A 74 15.17 -3.97 -3.27
C LEU A 74 16.30 -3.85 -2.25
N ARG A 75 15.96 -3.72 -0.97
CA ARG A 75 16.97 -3.75 0.10
C ARG A 75 17.56 -5.14 0.30
N ARG A 76 16.82 -6.18 -0.08
CA ARG A 76 17.18 -7.59 0.03
C ARG A 76 16.70 -8.32 -1.23
N PRO A 77 17.33 -9.46 -1.59
CA PRO A 77 16.81 -10.29 -2.65
C PRO A 77 15.37 -10.71 -2.31
N PRO A 78 14.45 -10.72 -3.29
CA PRO A 78 13.07 -11.11 -3.04
C PRO A 78 13.04 -12.59 -2.68
N ILE A 79 12.57 -12.87 -1.46
CA ILE A 79 12.41 -14.24 -0.98
C ILE A 79 10.95 -14.59 -1.23
N ASP A 80 10.72 -15.78 -1.81
CA ASP A 80 9.40 -16.40 -1.79
C ASP A 80 8.27 -15.61 -2.50
N GLY A 81 8.64 -14.74 -3.45
CA GLY A 81 7.70 -13.91 -4.21
C GLY A 81 7.16 -12.71 -3.42
N VAL A 82 7.83 -12.30 -2.34
CA VAL A 82 7.46 -11.13 -1.54
C VAL A 82 8.37 -9.94 -1.87
N LEU A 83 7.75 -8.81 -2.19
CA LEU A 83 8.38 -7.51 -2.42
C LEU A 83 8.14 -6.61 -1.20
N TRP A 84 9.20 -6.25 -0.48
CA TRP A 84 9.14 -5.27 0.61
C TRP A 84 9.36 -3.88 0.05
N SER A 85 8.34 -3.04 0.14
CA SER A 85 8.28 -1.77 -0.61
C SER A 85 8.35 -0.52 0.24
N HIS A 86 8.45 -0.60 1.58
CA HIS A 86 8.62 0.56 2.47
C HIS A 86 7.72 1.76 2.13
N ARG A 87 6.47 1.48 1.69
CA ARG A 87 5.44 2.45 1.29
C ARG A 87 5.59 3.09 -0.10
N ASP A 88 6.64 2.74 -0.84
CA ASP A 88 6.85 3.17 -2.23
C ASP A 88 5.67 2.84 -3.15
N LEU A 89 4.94 1.78 -2.81
CA LEU A 89 3.81 1.25 -3.58
C LEU A 89 2.46 1.49 -2.89
N ASP A 90 2.42 2.31 -1.83
CA ASP A 90 1.18 2.71 -1.16
C ASP A 90 0.11 3.22 -2.15
N PRO A 91 0.43 4.00 -3.21
CA PRO A 91 -0.58 4.48 -4.14
C PRO A 91 -1.43 3.35 -4.76
N PHE A 92 -0.82 2.22 -5.07
CA PHE A 92 -1.52 1.08 -5.67
C PHE A 92 -2.50 0.38 -4.72
N THR A 93 -2.39 0.59 -3.40
CA THR A 93 -3.33 0.02 -2.42
C THR A 93 -4.74 0.62 -2.50
N THR A 94 -4.91 1.74 -3.22
CA THR A 94 -6.22 2.38 -3.45
C THR A 94 -6.93 1.88 -4.70
N LEU A 95 -6.27 1.09 -5.53
CA LEU A 95 -6.91 0.34 -6.60
C LEU A 95 -7.87 -0.70 -5.99
N ASP A 96 -8.92 -1.09 -6.73
CA ASP A 96 -9.80 -2.17 -6.27
C ASP A 96 -9.05 -3.51 -6.39
N THR A 97 -8.27 -3.84 -5.36
CA THR A 97 -7.42 -5.04 -5.31
C THR A 97 -8.13 -6.21 -4.63
N SER A 98 -9.46 -6.24 -4.58
CA SER A 98 -10.21 -7.32 -3.93
C SER A 98 -9.85 -8.72 -4.50
N GLY A 99 -9.46 -8.79 -5.77
CA GLY A 99 -8.84 -9.97 -6.39
C GLY A 99 -7.30 -9.97 -6.42
N GLY A 100 -6.67 -8.82 -6.16
CA GLY A 100 -5.28 -8.46 -6.45
C GLY A 100 -5.11 -7.73 -7.78
N LEU A 101 -3.90 -7.27 -8.06
CA LEU A 101 -3.51 -6.60 -9.31
C LEU A 101 -2.97 -7.63 -10.31
N PRO A 102 -3.59 -7.82 -11.49
CA PRO A 102 -3.05 -8.69 -12.52
C PRO A 102 -1.68 -8.22 -12.99
N LEU A 103 -0.74 -9.15 -13.18
CA LEU A 103 0.57 -8.84 -13.77
C LEU A 103 0.52 -8.96 -15.30
N VAL A 104 1.38 -8.20 -15.97
CA VAL A 104 1.65 -8.38 -17.42
C VAL A 104 2.31 -9.74 -17.68
N SER A 105 3.15 -10.23 -16.76
CA SER A 105 3.86 -11.51 -16.84
C SER A 105 3.02 -12.72 -16.38
N ASP A 106 1.70 -12.61 -16.42
CA ASP A 106 0.73 -13.54 -15.83
C ASP A 106 0.74 -13.63 -14.29
N GLY A 107 -0.43 -14.01 -13.76
CA GLY A 107 -0.69 -14.12 -12.32
C GLY A 107 -1.12 -12.80 -11.68
N VAL A 108 -1.13 -12.77 -10.36
CA VAL A 108 -1.73 -11.68 -9.58
C VAL A 108 -0.87 -11.33 -8.37
N VAL A 109 -0.66 -10.03 -8.17
CA VAL A 109 0.06 -9.46 -7.03
C VAL A 109 -0.92 -8.85 -6.04
N ARG A 110 -0.69 -9.05 -4.75
CA ARG A 110 -1.57 -8.60 -3.68
C ARG A 110 -0.80 -7.82 -2.64
N PRO A 111 -1.37 -6.75 -2.06
CA PRO A 111 -0.77 -6.13 -0.89
C PRO A 111 -0.75 -7.15 0.27
N GLY A 112 0.32 -7.12 1.06
CA GLY A 112 0.45 -7.91 2.28
C GLY A 112 -0.63 -7.56 3.30
N THR A 113 -1.01 -8.52 4.12
CA THR A 113 -2.01 -8.40 5.19
C THR A 113 -1.39 -8.09 6.55
N SER A 114 -0.09 -8.33 6.71
CA SER A 114 0.67 -8.30 7.97
C SER A 114 0.98 -6.89 8.49
N GLY A 115 0.38 -5.84 7.92
CA GLY A 115 0.62 -4.44 8.29
C GLY A 115 1.97 -3.90 7.84
N ALA A 116 2.88 -4.76 7.37
CA ALA A 116 4.08 -4.34 6.69
C ALA A 116 3.77 -3.97 5.23
N ALA A 117 4.45 -2.93 4.71
CA ALA A 117 4.32 -2.47 3.33
C ALA A 117 4.95 -3.45 2.33
N ALA A 118 4.36 -4.63 2.19
CA ALA A 118 4.81 -5.71 1.33
C ALA A 118 3.78 -6.03 0.24
N TRP A 119 4.24 -6.66 -0.84
CA TRP A 119 3.41 -7.16 -1.92
C TRP A 119 3.80 -8.60 -2.26
N THR A 120 2.82 -9.48 -2.41
CA THR A 120 3.03 -10.90 -2.68
C THR A 120 2.48 -11.25 -4.05
N GLY A 121 3.33 -11.83 -4.90
CA GLY A 121 2.97 -12.26 -6.26
C GLY A 121 3.16 -13.76 -6.49
N PRO A 122 2.92 -14.24 -7.72
CA PRO A 122 3.12 -15.63 -8.09
C PRO A 122 4.62 -16.00 -8.07
N ALA A 123 4.94 -17.28 -7.95
CA ALA A 123 6.33 -17.73 -8.02
C ALA A 123 7.02 -17.24 -9.30
N GLY A 124 8.23 -16.67 -9.15
CA GLY A 124 9.03 -16.18 -10.28
C GLY A 124 8.75 -14.74 -10.72
N TRP A 125 7.72 -14.05 -10.22
CA TRP A 125 7.44 -12.67 -10.68
C TRP A 125 8.54 -11.64 -10.36
N LEU A 126 9.46 -11.99 -9.44
CA LEU A 126 10.66 -11.22 -9.10
C LEU A 126 11.94 -12.06 -9.27
N SER A 127 11.91 -13.15 -10.05
CA SER A 127 13.12 -13.95 -10.27
C SER A 127 14.20 -13.09 -10.92
N GLU A 128 15.47 -13.40 -10.61
CA GLU A 128 16.64 -12.71 -11.17
C GLU A 128 16.85 -11.26 -10.68
N ARG A 129 16.20 -10.86 -9.58
CA ARG A 129 16.44 -9.55 -8.94
C ARG A 129 17.37 -9.66 -7.74
N ALA A 130 18.31 -8.72 -7.64
CA ALA A 130 19.30 -8.64 -6.58
C ALA A 130 18.99 -7.52 -5.58
N ALA A 131 19.61 -7.59 -4.40
CA ALA A 131 19.64 -6.43 -3.51
C ALA A 131 20.35 -5.25 -4.19
N GLY A 132 19.82 -4.05 -4.02
CA GLY A 132 20.27 -2.81 -4.66
C GLY A 132 19.49 -2.45 -5.91
N ASP A 133 18.87 -3.43 -6.58
CA ASP A 133 18.05 -3.21 -7.77
C ASP A 133 16.89 -2.25 -7.46
N VAL A 134 16.60 -1.37 -8.41
CA VAL A 134 15.40 -0.54 -8.37
C VAL A 134 14.41 -1.12 -9.36
N LEU A 135 13.20 -1.42 -8.90
CA LEU A 135 12.11 -1.88 -9.75
C LEU A 135 11.23 -0.70 -10.12
N VAL A 136 10.73 -0.68 -11.35
CA VAL A 136 9.63 0.21 -11.79
C VAL A 136 8.36 -0.62 -11.88
N LEU A 137 7.30 -0.12 -11.27
CA LEU A 137 5.97 -0.67 -11.33
C LEU A 137 5.05 0.32 -12.05
N ARG A 138 4.44 -0.12 -13.14
CA ARG A 138 3.52 0.68 -13.96
C ARG A 138 2.17 0.01 -14.06
N TRP A 139 1.12 0.74 -13.68
CA TRP A 139 -0.26 0.33 -13.91
C TRP A 139 -0.73 0.92 -15.24
N ASP A 140 -1.27 0.11 -16.15
CA ASP A 140 -1.77 0.60 -17.45
C ASP A 140 -3.30 0.85 -17.48
N GLY A 141 -3.98 0.66 -16.35
CA GLY A 141 -5.44 0.64 -16.26
C GLY A 141 -6.05 -0.76 -16.10
N ARG A 142 -5.28 -1.82 -16.37
CA ARG A 142 -5.73 -3.22 -16.33
C ARG A 142 -4.72 -4.16 -15.70
N GLN A 143 -3.44 -3.96 -15.99
CA GLN A 143 -2.34 -4.82 -15.56
C GLN A 143 -1.19 -3.99 -14.99
N LEU A 144 -0.44 -4.63 -14.09
CA LEU A 144 0.75 -4.10 -13.47
C LEU A 144 1.98 -4.68 -14.18
N GLY A 145 2.74 -3.82 -14.85
CA GLY A 145 4.07 -4.15 -15.37
C GLY A 145 5.12 -3.96 -14.28
N VAL A 146 6.11 -4.85 -14.24
CA VAL A 146 7.24 -4.79 -13.31
C VAL A 146 8.53 -4.98 -14.13
N GLU A 147 9.42 -4.00 -14.06
CA GLU A 147 10.69 -4.03 -14.79
C GLU A 147 11.83 -3.51 -13.92
N LEU A 148 13.07 -3.79 -14.34
CA LEU A 148 14.23 -3.16 -13.73
C LEU A 148 14.31 -1.71 -14.19
N ALA A 149 14.51 -0.80 -13.26
CA ALA A 149 14.64 0.61 -13.58
C ALA A 149 15.95 0.88 -14.30
N VAL A 150 15.84 1.62 -15.40
CA VAL A 150 16.95 2.20 -16.13
C VAL A 150 16.81 3.72 -16.00
N ASP A 151 17.93 4.42 -15.81
CA ASP A 151 17.99 5.89 -15.77
C ASP A 151 17.12 6.57 -14.70
N VAL A 152 17.03 5.98 -13.49
CA VAL A 152 16.41 6.68 -12.35
C VAL A 152 17.30 7.85 -11.93
N PRO A 153 16.80 9.10 -11.92
CA PRO A 153 17.62 10.23 -11.53
C PRO A 153 18.03 10.11 -10.06
N ALA A 154 19.18 10.68 -9.70
CA ALA A 154 19.63 10.67 -8.31
C ALA A 154 18.63 11.39 -7.39
N GLY A 155 18.54 10.96 -6.13
CA GLY A 155 17.62 11.52 -5.13
C GLY A 155 17.81 13.02 -4.87
N ASP A 156 19.01 13.54 -5.11
CA ASP A 156 19.37 14.95 -4.97
C ASP A 156 19.27 15.77 -6.26
N SER A 157 18.88 15.14 -7.38
CA SER A 157 18.67 15.83 -8.66
C SER A 157 17.62 16.94 -8.57
N ALA A 158 17.72 17.95 -9.45
CA ALA A 158 16.76 19.06 -9.49
C ALA A 158 15.31 18.56 -9.67
N THR A 159 15.09 17.59 -10.55
CA THR A 159 13.78 16.96 -10.75
C THR A 159 13.25 16.30 -9.48
N ALA A 160 14.07 15.52 -8.77
CA ALA A 160 13.67 14.91 -7.51
C ALA A 160 13.35 15.96 -6.43
N GLN A 161 14.09 17.07 -6.38
CA GLN A 161 13.83 18.19 -5.48
C GLN A 161 12.53 18.95 -5.80
N ASP A 162 12.19 19.09 -7.09
CA ASP A 162 10.92 19.69 -7.52
C ASP A 162 9.73 18.85 -7.09
N VAL A 163 9.80 17.53 -7.33
CA VAL A 163 8.77 16.58 -6.89
C VAL A 163 8.66 16.55 -5.37
N ARG A 164 9.79 16.51 -4.64
CA ARG A 164 9.83 16.65 -3.17
C ARG A 164 9.05 17.86 -2.69
N ARG A 165 9.28 19.03 -3.29
CA ARG A 165 8.60 20.28 -2.92
C ARG A 165 7.09 20.24 -3.21
N LEU A 166 6.70 19.66 -4.34
CA LEU A 166 5.29 19.46 -4.71
C LEU A 166 4.60 18.53 -3.70
N LEU A 167 5.16 17.34 -3.45
CA LEU A 167 4.60 16.38 -2.50
C LEU A 167 4.54 16.95 -1.08
N ALA A 168 5.57 17.68 -0.64
CA ALA A 168 5.57 18.34 0.66
C ALA A 168 4.47 19.41 0.79
N ARG A 169 4.15 20.14 -0.30
CA ARG A 169 3.02 21.08 -0.32
C ARG A 169 1.69 20.37 -0.14
N HIS A 170 1.45 19.28 -0.88
CA HIS A 170 0.25 18.47 -0.74
C HIS A 170 0.15 17.80 0.63
N ALA A 171 1.25 17.31 1.18
CA ALA A 171 1.31 16.78 2.55
C ALA A 171 0.84 17.81 3.58
N LYS A 172 1.30 19.06 3.50
CA LYS A 172 0.85 20.13 4.41
C LYS A 172 -0.64 20.43 4.31
N LEU A 173 -1.24 20.33 3.12
CA LEU A 173 -2.68 20.55 2.92
C LEU A 173 -3.52 19.43 3.53
N HIS A 174 -3.03 18.19 3.50
CA HIS A 174 -3.72 17.05 4.09
C HIS A 174 -3.52 16.94 5.61
N HIS A 175 -2.43 17.49 6.15
CA HIS A 175 -2.08 17.42 7.58
C HIS A 175 -2.32 18.75 8.29
N HIS A 176 -3.56 19.05 8.66
CA HIS A 176 -3.81 20.29 9.39
C HIS A 176 -3.36 20.27 10.86
N HIS A 177 -3.26 19.14 11.59
CA HIS A 177 -2.88 19.19 13.03
C HIS A 177 -2.21 17.96 13.68
N GLU A 178 -1.88 16.86 12.96
CA GLU A 178 -1.26 15.69 13.61
C GLU A 178 0.02 15.19 12.92
N PRO A 179 1.08 14.82 13.69
CA PRO A 179 2.24 14.13 13.15
C PRO A 179 1.83 12.77 12.59
N TRP A 180 2.44 12.39 11.48
CA TRP A 180 2.19 11.13 10.76
C TRP A 180 2.27 9.93 11.71
N ARG A 181 1.18 9.17 11.82
CA ARG A 181 1.16 7.90 12.55
C ARG A 181 1.41 6.74 11.59
N HIS A 182 2.34 5.87 11.96
CA HIS A 182 2.85 4.73 11.18
C HIS A 182 1.81 3.69 10.71
N GLY A 183 0.55 3.76 11.15
CA GLY A 183 -0.48 2.74 10.89
C GLY A 183 -1.60 3.13 9.93
N GLU A 184 -1.62 4.38 9.44
CA GLU A 184 -2.66 4.84 8.53
C GLU A 184 -2.08 4.92 7.13
N ALA A 185 -2.43 3.97 6.25
CA ALA A 185 -1.97 3.94 4.85
C ALA A 185 -2.52 5.10 3.98
N MET A 186 -3.31 6.01 4.55
CA MET A 186 -4.01 7.07 3.82
C MET A 186 -3.28 8.40 3.58
N PRO A 187 -2.26 8.83 4.36
CA PRO A 187 -1.63 10.11 4.12
C PRO A 187 -0.81 10.15 2.83
N LEU A 188 0.08 9.18 2.60
CA LEU A 188 0.98 9.21 1.43
C LEU A 188 0.20 9.05 0.13
N THR A 189 -0.74 8.10 0.06
CA THR A 189 -1.54 7.93 -1.15
C THR A 189 -2.41 9.15 -1.45
N ALA A 190 -3.04 9.77 -0.45
CA ALA A 190 -3.81 10.99 -0.68
C ALA A 190 -2.93 12.13 -1.22
N VAL A 191 -1.73 12.30 -0.66
CA VAL A 191 -0.74 13.28 -1.11
C VAL A 191 -0.34 13.05 -2.57
N VAL A 192 0.00 11.81 -2.92
CA VAL A 192 0.40 11.44 -4.30
C VAL A 192 -0.76 11.66 -5.28
N LEU A 193 -1.97 11.21 -4.95
CA LEU A 193 -3.12 11.36 -5.84
C LEU A 193 -3.53 12.83 -6.00
N SER A 194 -3.43 13.64 -4.93
CA SER A 194 -3.66 15.09 -5.01
C SER A 194 -2.61 15.78 -5.88
N ALA A 195 -1.34 15.39 -5.76
CA ALA A 195 -0.28 15.88 -6.63
C ALA A 195 -0.50 15.50 -8.09
N LEU A 196 -0.98 14.28 -8.38
CA LEU A 196 -1.32 13.83 -9.74
C LEU A 196 -2.52 14.57 -10.35
N ILE A 197 -3.41 15.16 -9.53
CA ILE A 197 -4.47 16.04 -10.04
C ILE A 197 -3.88 17.38 -10.50
N GLU A 198 -2.88 17.89 -9.78
CA GLU A 198 -2.18 19.14 -10.14
C GLU A 198 -1.26 18.94 -11.35
N ASP A 199 -0.47 17.86 -11.35
CA ASP A 199 0.44 17.47 -12.43
C ASP A 199 0.22 15.98 -12.80
N PRO A 200 -0.61 15.69 -13.83
CA PRO A 200 -0.86 14.33 -14.28
C PRO A 200 0.35 13.62 -14.89
N THR A 201 1.44 14.34 -15.16
CA THR A 201 2.66 13.79 -15.74
C THR A 201 3.77 13.52 -14.73
N LEU A 202 3.51 13.81 -13.45
CA LEU A 202 4.49 13.85 -12.38
C LEU A 202 5.37 12.60 -12.26
N PHE A 203 4.79 11.41 -12.45
CA PHE A 203 5.49 10.13 -12.34
C PHE A 203 5.52 9.36 -13.66
N VAL A 204 5.30 9.99 -14.82
CA VAL A 204 5.35 9.27 -16.12
C VAL A 204 6.74 8.66 -16.35
N HIS A 205 7.78 9.39 -15.93
CA HIS A 205 9.15 8.89 -15.91
C HIS A 205 9.52 8.36 -14.52
N PRO A 206 10.31 7.28 -14.43
CA PRO A 206 10.76 6.75 -13.15
C PRO A 206 11.51 7.83 -12.36
N LEU A 207 11.07 8.06 -11.13
CA LEU A 207 11.77 8.88 -10.14
C LEU A 207 12.35 7.96 -9.06
N PRO A 208 13.19 8.47 -8.14
CA PRO A 208 13.54 7.74 -6.93
C PRO A 208 12.30 7.21 -6.20
N PRO A 209 12.45 6.13 -5.41
CA PRO A 209 11.37 5.59 -4.60
C PRO A 209 10.67 6.67 -3.76
N LEU A 210 9.37 6.54 -3.50
CA LEU A 210 8.65 7.57 -2.74
C LEU A 210 9.22 7.76 -1.33
N SER A 211 9.74 6.69 -0.73
CA SER A 211 10.48 6.76 0.54
C SER A 211 11.75 7.61 0.45
N GLU A 212 12.33 7.80 -0.75
CA GLU A 212 13.45 8.72 -0.98
C GLU A 212 12.96 10.14 -1.38
N LEU A 213 11.70 10.32 -1.81
CA LEU A 213 11.15 11.60 -2.28
C LEU A 213 10.27 12.33 -1.27
N VAL A 214 9.72 11.64 -0.30
CA VAL A 214 8.93 12.25 0.76
C VAL A 214 9.73 12.03 2.03
N PRO A 215 10.12 13.09 2.75
CA PRO A 215 10.60 12.94 4.11
C PRO A 215 9.42 12.40 4.94
N LEU A 216 9.26 11.09 4.91
CA LEU A 216 8.46 10.39 5.89
C LEU A 216 9.10 10.76 7.24
N PRO A 217 8.35 10.85 8.34
CA PRO A 217 8.99 10.93 9.65
C PRO A 217 9.97 9.78 9.92
N GLU A 218 9.88 8.71 9.11
CA GLU A 218 10.81 7.60 8.98
C GLU A 218 12.21 8.05 8.47
N ASP A 219 12.30 9.07 7.62
CA ASP A 219 13.56 9.73 7.25
C ASP A 219 14.19 10.51 8.43
N LEU A 220 13.45 10.63 9.55
CA LEU A 220 13.93 11.23 10.80
C LEU A 220 14.18 10.22 11.94
N ARG A 221 14.13 8.88 11.74
CA ARG A 221 14.63 7.87 12.71
C ARG A 221 14.84 6.47 12.07
N PRO A 222 15.56 5.52 12.70
CA PRO A 222 16.99 5.41 13.00
C PRO A 222 17.44 3.98 12.59
N GLN A 223 17.05 3.48 11.40
CA GLN A 223 17.39 2.10 11.02
C GLN A 223 18.89 1.95 10.66
N ASP A 224 19.52 3.05 10.25
CA ASP A 224 20.97 3.15 10.07
C ASP A 224 21.70 3.60 11.36
N GLN A 225 20.96 3.89 12.44
CA GLN A 225 21.47 4.24 13.78
C GLN A 225 20.70 3.51 14.87
N TRP A 226 20.72 2.17 14.87
CA TRP A 226 20.24 1.42 16.04
C TRP A 226 21.34 1.37 17.11
N SER A 227 21.58 2.50 17.78
CA SER A 227 22.23 2.53 19.08
C SER A 227 21.16 2.53 20.17
N ASP A 228 21.21 1.49 21.00
CA ASP A 228 20.49 1.24 22.26
C ASP A 228 18.94 1.23 22.25
N ALA A 229 18.44 0.00 22.19
CA ALA A 229 17.07 -0.39 22.48
C ALA A 229 16.67 -0.06 23.93
N THR A 230 15.75 0.89 24.17
CA THR A 230 15.06 0.98 25.47
C THR A 230 13.67 1.61 25.48
N SER A 231 13.02 1.90 24.33
CA SER A 231 11.67 2.49 24.39
C SER A 231 10.74 2.01 23.27
N PHE A 232 10.18 0.81 23.46
CA PHE A 232 8.96 0.37 22.79
C PHE A 232 7.86 0.14 23.83
N SER A 233 6.61 0.49 23.47
CA SER A 233 5.38 0.02 24.12
C SER A 233 5.43 -1.51 24.31
N PRO A 234 4.75 -2.08 25.32
CA PRO A 234 5.04 -3.43 25.81
C PRO A 234 4.88 -4.46 24.69
N CYS A 235 6.00 -4.88 24.09
CA CYS A 235 6.04 -6.01 23.20
C CYS A 235 5.62 -7.23 24.02
N THR A 236 4.50 -7.86 23.66
CA THR A 236 4.19 -9.19 24.16
C THR A 236 5.27 -10.13 23.65
N VAL A 237 6.17 -10.55 24.54
CA VAL A 237 7.18 -11.56 24.22
C VAL A 237 6.46 -12.90 24.11
N VAL A 238 6.23 -13.34 22.89
CA VAL A 238 5.70 -14.67 22.61
C VAL A 238 6.87 -15.65 22.53
N GLN A 239 6.98 -16.53 23.51
CA GLN A 239 7.94 -17.63 23.47
C GLN A 239 7.42 -18.72 22.54
N VAL A 240 8.12 -18.95 21.43
CA VAL A 240 7.81 -20.02 20.48
C VAL A 240 8.78 -21.17 20.73
N PRO A 241 8.33 -22.31 21.30
CA PRO A 241 9.18 -23.48 21.43
C PRO A 241 9.50 -24.03 20.03
N LEU A 242 10.78 -24.10 19.69
CA LEU A 242 11.27 -24.61 18.41
C LEU A 242 12.22 -25.78 18.67
N PRO A 243 12.16 -26.87 17.88
CA PRO A 243 13.20 -27.89 17.92
C PRO A 243 14.59 -27.29 17.63
N ASP A 244 15.63 -27.71 18.33
CA ASP A 244 17.00 -27.17 18.19
C ASP A 244 17.52 -27.17 16.74
N ARG A 245 17.13 -28.16 15.95
CA ARG A 245 17.49 -28.22 14.53
C ARG A 245 16.88 -27.06 13.74
N VAL A 246 15.63 -26.71 14.04
CA VAL A 246 14.92 -25.58 13.41
C VAL A 246 15.54 -24.27 13.89
N HIS A 247 15.78 -24.12 15.19
CA HIS A 247 16.43 -22.93 15.73
C HIS A 247 17.81 -22.68 15.09
N ARG A 248 18.66 -23.71 15.01
CA ARG A 248 19.99 -23.61 14.37
C ARG A 248 19.91 -23.25 12.90
N GLU A 249 18.94 -23.80 12.18
CA GLU A 249 18.77 -23.46 10.76
C GLU A 249 18.27 -22.03 10.57
N LEU A 250 17.36 -21.55 11.42
CA LEU A 250 16.90 -20.17 11.40
C LEU A 250 18.03 -19.19 11.75
N ALA A 251 18.83 -19.50 12.76
CA ALA A 251 20.01 -18.70 13.13
C ALA A 251 21.04 -18.65 12.00
N ARG A 252 21.36 -19.81 11.40
CA ARG A 252 22.27 -19.88 10.25
C ARG A 252 21.79 -19.02 9.09
N ARG A 253 20.49 -19.04 8.79
CA ARG A 253 19.91 -18.23 7.71
C ARG A 253 19.82 -16.75 8.05
N SER A 254 19.55 -16.40 9.31
CA SER A 254 19.58 -15.01 9.74
C SER A 254 21.00 -14.44 9.59
N ASP A 255 22.03 -15.20 9.98
CA ASP A 255 23.43 -14.82 9.84
C ASP A 255 23.83 -14.63 8.36
N LEU A 256 23.43 -15.55 7.47
CA LEU A 256 23.68 -15.44 6.04
C LEU A 256 23.02 -14.21 5.40
N LEU A 257 21.92 -13.75 5.96
CA LEU A 257 21.19 -12.58 5.49
C LEU A 257 21.59 -11.28 6.20
N GLY A 258 22.53 -11.35 7.17
CA GLY A 258 22.93 -10.20 7.97
C GLY A 258 21.84 -9.72 8.95
N GLU A 259 20.88 -10.58 9.28
CA GLU A 259 19.73 -10.24 10.12
C GLU A 259 19.86 -10.80 11.53
N GLN A 260 19.34 -10.06 12.51
CA GLN A 260 19.10 -10.62 13.83
C GLN A 260 17.94 -11.64 13.77
N LEU A 261 18.09 -12.75 14.49
CA LEU A 261 17.16 -13.87 14.46
C LEU A 261 15.68 -13.47 14.74
N PRO A 262 15.35 -12.59 15.70
CA PRO A 262 13.96 -12.16 15.92
C PRO A 262 13.34 -11.45 14.71
N GLN A 263 14.12 -10.63 13.98
CA GLN A 263 13.70 -9.89 12.80
C GLN A 263 13.48 -10.85 11.63
N TYR A 264 14.40 -11.80 11.45
CA TYR A 264 14.24 -12.87 10.47
C TYR A 264 12.99 -13.72 10.74
N MET A 265 12.74 -14.07 12.02
CA MET A 265 11.53 -14.79 12.41
C MET A 265 10.26 -13.97 12.20
N SER A 266 10.25 -12.69 12.57
CA SER A 266 9.11 -11.80 12.35
C SER A 266 8.76 -11.69 10.86
N MET A 267 9.78 -11.56 10.00
CA MET A 267 9.64 -11.53 8.55
C MET A 267 9.04 -12.84 8.02
N LEU A 268 9.57 -14.00 8.44
CA LEU A 268 9.04 -15.30 8.03
C LEU A 268 7.61 -15.52 8.49
N LEU A 269 7.28 -15.16 9.73
CA LEU A 269 5.93 -15.26 10.28
C LEU A 269 4.96 -14.33 9.57
N SER A 270 5.39 -13.11 9.23
CA SER A 270 4.59 -12.15 8.45
C SER A 270 4.32 -12.67 7.04
N ALA A 271 5.35 -13.18 6.35
CA ALA A 271 5.20 -13.78 5.03
C ALA A 271 4.32 -15.04 5.05
N ALA A 272 4.43 -15.86 6.10
CA ALA A 272 3.57 -17.03 6.30
C ALA A 272 2.12 -16.62 6.58
N ALA A 273 1.91 -15.61 7.43
CA ALA A 273 0.59 -15.06 7.72
C ALA A 273 -0.07 -14.50 6.45
N ASP A 274 0.67 -13.76 5.63
CA ASP A 274 0.20 -13.20 4.37
C ASP A 274 -0.22 -14.24 3.34
N ARG A 275 0.30 -15.47 3.44
CA ARG A 275 -0.07 -16.59 2.58
C ARG A 275 -1.30 -17.36 3.07
N ILE A 276 -1.44 -17.48 4.39
CA ILE A 276 -2.47 -18.32 5.02
C ILE A 276 -3.76 -17.52 5.21
N LEU A 277 -3.65 -16.23 5.52
CA LEU A 277 -4.80 -15.40 5.78
C LEU A 277 -5.52 -15.09 4.45
N PRO A 278 -6.85 -15.31 4.38
CA PRO A 278 -7.62 -14.79 3.27
C PRO A 278 -7.45 -13.26 3.23
N PRO A 279 -7.58 -12.62 2.06
CA PRO A 279 -7.48 -11.16 1.96
C PRO A 279 -8.40 -10.56 3.01
N ALA A 280 -7.83 -9.73 3.89
CA ALA A 280 -8.58 -9.12 4.96
C ALA A 280 -9.81 -8.45 4.36
N ARG A 281 -11.02 -8.86 4.79
CA ARG A 281 -12.23 -8.08 4.51
C ARG A 281 -11.92 -6.70 5.08
N GLY A 282 -11.85 -5.71 4.18
CA GLY A 282 -11.24 -4.41 4.45
C GLY A 282 -11.50 -3.96 5.88
N TYR A 283 -10.43 -3.66 6.61
CA TYR A 283 -10.52 -2.95 7.87
C TYR A 283 -11.28 -1.65 7.59
N GLY A 284 -12.58 -1.65 7.87
CA GLY A 284 -13.30 -0.42 8.12
C GLY A 284 -12.55 0.32 9.22
N PRO A 285 -12.52 1.67 9.19
CA PRO A 285 -11.91 2.42 10.27
C PRO A 285 -12.51 1.90 11.58
N TYR A 286 -11.61 1.52 12.49
CA TYR A 286 -11.96 0.99 13.81
C TYR A 286 -13.12 1.81 14.39
N ALA A 287 -14.12 1.06 14.86
CA ALA A 287 -15.22 1.56 15.66
C ALA A 287 -14.67 2.58 16.66
N ALA A 288 -15.11 3.82 16.50
CA ALA A 288 -14.94 4.83 17.52
C ALA A 288 -15.53 4.29 18.82
N SER A 289 -14.70 4.21 19.86
CA SER A 289 -15.03 4.27 21.29
C SER A 289 -16.47 3.88 21.67
N GLY A 290 -16.66 2.67 22.20
CA GLY A 290 -17.89 2.33 22.91
C GLY A 290 -17.99 0.85 23.22
N ALA A 291 -17.76 0.51 24.50
CA ALA A 291 -17.98 -0.79 25.14
C ALA A 291 -17.06 -1.95 24.68
N TYR A 292 -15.96 -2.12 25.42
CA TYR A 292 -15.48 -3.49 25.69
C TYR A 292 -16.60 -4.20 26.48
N ASP A 293 -17.28 -5.14 25.84
CA ASP A 293 -17.91 -6.23 26.59
C ASP A 293 -16.87 -7.35 26.70
N ASP A 294 -16.53 -7.62 27.95
CA ASP A 294 -15.52 -8.56 28.40
C ASP A 294 -16.11 -9.96 28.35
N SER A 295 -16.13 -10.59 27.17
CA SER A 295 -16.23 -12.06 27.05
C SER A 295 -16.01 -12.56 25.62
N GLY A 296 -14.99 -13.41 25.42
CA GLY A 296 -15.23 -14.63 24.66
C GLY A 296 -14.32 -15.00 23.48
N ASP A 297 -13.53 -14.10 22.89
CA ASP A 297 -12.74 -14.45 21.70
C ASP A 297 -11.22 -14.46 21.96
N VAL A 298 -10.80 -15.39 22.82
CA VAL A 298 -9.44 -15.92 22.79
C VAL A 298 -9.47 -17.16 21.91
N ILE A 299 -8.85 -17.09 20.73
CA ILE A 299 -8.54 -18.28 19.93
C ILE A 299 -7.61 -19.16 20.78
N GLN A 300 -8.18 -20.18 21.44
CA GLN A 300 -7.38 -21.22 22.07
C GLN A 300 -6.71 -22.06 20.99
N LEU A 301 -5.39 -21.87 20.83
CA LEU A 301 -4.52 -22.75 20.07
C LEU A 301 -4.30 -24.06 20.84
N SER A 302 -5.34 -24.87 21.00
CA SER A 302 -5.27 -26.19 21.62
C SER A 302 -5.75 -27.26 20.64
N ARG A 303 -4.99 -27.48 19.54
CA ARG A 303 -5.06 -28.71 18.72
C ARG A 303 -3.96 -28.73 17.65
N TRP A 304 -2.71 -28.72 18.10
CA TRP A 304 -1.59 -29.26 17.31
C TRP A 304 -0.85 -30.25 18.20
N SER A 305 -1.47 -31.42 18.36
CA SER A 305 -0.81 -32.63 18.84
C SER A 305 -1.39 -33.82 18.10
N ARG A 306 -0.65 -34.26 17.07
CA ARG A 306 -0.32 -35.65 16.73
C ARG A 306 0.63 -35.66 15.53
#